data_AF-A0A263NWW3-F1
#
_entry.id   AF-A0A263NWW3-F1
#
_cell.length_a   1.000
_cell.length_b   1.000
_cell.length_c   1.000
_cell.angle_alpha   90.00
_cell.angle_beta   90.00
_cell.angle_gamma   90.00
#
_symmetry.space_group_name_H-M   'P 1'
#
loop_
_entity.id
_entity.type
_entity.pdbx_description
1 polymer ?
#
loop_
_entity_poly.entity_id
_entity_poly.type
_entity_poly.pdbx_seq_one_letter_code
_entity_poly.pdbx_strand_id
1 'polypeptide(L)' 'MIDISKLEKIKSAQDQENDLALDQARSYLRESDWYALAQLEEGTPVPADIQAARNAARATIYRLGEKPKP' A
#
# COMPACT_ATOMS: atom_id res chain seq x y z
N MET A 1 17.59 -37.48 -2.80
CA MET A 1 17.44 -36.40 -3.80
C MET A 1 16.86 -35.20 -3.05
N ILE A 2 17.58 -34.08 -2.97
CA ILE A 2 17.10 -32.89 -2.26
C ILE A 2 15.99 -32.25 -3.09
N ASP A 3 14.82 -32.04 -2.49
CA ASP A 3 13.69 -31.38 -3.12
C ASP A 3 13.91 -29.85 -3.11
N ILE A 4 14.44 -29.37 -4.23
CA ILE A 4 14.83 -27.98 -4.47
C ILE A 4 13.61 -27.06 -4.61
N SER A 5 12.40 -27.62 -4.74
CA SER A 5 11.13 -26.90 -4.91
C SER A 5 10.68 -26.14 -3.65
N LYS A 6 11.31 -26.42 -2.51
CA LYS A 6 11.01 -25.79 -1.20
C LYS A 6 11.91 -24.61 -0.85
N LEU A 7 12.81 -24.22 -1.75
CA LEU A 7 13.64 -23.04 -1.54
C LEU A 7 12.84 -21.78 -1.82
N GLU A 8 12.58 -21.02 -0.75
CA GLU A 8 12.05 -19.67 -0.85
C GLU A 8 13.00 -18.82 -1.71
N LYS A 9 12.45 -18.13 -2.72
CA LYS A 9 13.24 -17.21 -3.55
C LYS A 9 13.77 -16.09 -2.66
N ILE A 10 15.08 -15.85 -2.73
CA ILE A 10 15.68 -14.67 -2.11
C ILE A 10 15.04 -13.44 -2.79
N LYS A 11 14.41 -12.58 -1.98
CA LYS A 11 13.81 -11.34 -2.46
C LYS A 11 14.88 -10.48 -3.14
N SER A 12 14.55 -9.95 -4.32
CA SER A 12 15.41 -8.95 -4.95
C SER A 12 15.35 -7.64 -4.16
N ALA A 13 16.33 -6.75 -4.36
CA ALA A 13 16.28 -5.40 -3.81
C ALA A 13 14.98 -4.68 -4.22
N GLN A 14 14.53 -4.91 -5.46
CA GLN A 14 13.28 -4.36 -5.96
C GLN A 14 12.04 -4.89 -5.22
N ASP A 15 12.03 -6.16 -4.81
CA ASP A 15 10.94 -6.73 -4.01
C ASP A 15 10.90 -6.10 -2.63
N GLN A 16 12.05 -5.88 -2.00
CA GLN A 16 12.15 -5.22 -0.70
C GLN A 16 11.66 -3.75 -0.77
N GLU A 17 12.04 -3.02 -1.81
CA GLU A 17 11.54 -1.66 -2.05
C GLU A 17 10.02 -1.62 -2.27
N ASN A 18 9.47 -2.59 -3.02
CA ASN A 18 8.04 -2.69 -3.26
C ASN A 18 7.27 -2.98 -1.96
N ASP A 19 7.80 -3.86 -1.11
CA ASP A 19 7.20 -4.17 0.19
C ASP A 19 7.19 -2.92 1.08
N LEU A 20 8.31 -2.19 1.15
CA LEU A 20 8.40 -0.95 1.91
C LEU A 20 7.39 0.11 1.41
N ALA A 21 7.28 0.27 0.09
CA ALA A 21 6.34 1.21 -0.51
C ALA A 21 4.87 0.83 -0.22
N LEU A 22 4.55 -0.47 -0.22
CA LEU A 22 3.23 -0.98 0.15
C LEU A 22 2.91 -0.70 1.62
N ASP A 23 3.87 -0.94 2.52
CA ASP A 23 3.67 -0.71 3.95
C ASP A 23 3.50 0.77 4.26
N GLN A 24 4.28 1.64 3.64
CA GLN A 24 4.13 3.10 3.76
C GLN A 24 2.75 3.55 3.25
N ALA A 25 2.31 3.07 2.09
CA ALA A 25 1.00 3.42 1.54
C ALA A 25 -0.15 2.97 2.46
N ARG A 26 -0.08 1.75 3.00
CA ARG A 26 -1.09 1.21 3.94
C ARG A 26 -1.11 1.99 5.24
N SER A 27 0.05 2.29 5.82
CA SER A 27 0.15 3.07 7.05
C SER A 27 -0.41 4.47 6.86
N TYR A 28 -0.07 5.14 5.75
CA TYR A 28 -0.62 6.47 5.45
C TYR A 28 -2.15 6.45 5.34
N LEU A 29 -2.73 5.46 4.66
CA LEU A 29 -4.18 5.34 4.55
C LEU A 29 -4.85 5.12 5.91
N ARG A 30 -4.24 4.30 6.79
CA ARG A 30 -4.72 4.04 8.15
C ARG A 30 -4.64 5.29 9.03
N GLU A 31 -3.52 6.00 8.99
CA GLU A 31 -3.28 7.21 9.80
C GLU A 31 -4.17 8.38 9.37
N SER A 32 -4.50 8.46 8.08
CA SER A 32 -5.38 9.50 7.52
C SER A 32 -6.84 9.08 7.40
N ASP A 33 -7.24 7.92 7.93
CA ASP A 33 -8.59 7.38 7.71
C ASP A 33 -9.68 8.16 8.44
N TRP A 34 -9.32 8.82 9.54
CA TRP A 34 -10.22 9.71 10.27
C TRP A 34 -10.79 10.83 9.38
N TYR A 35 -10.03 11.33 8.41
CA TYR A 35 -10.52 12.34 7.46
C TYR A 35 -11.65 11.80 6.59
N ALA A 36 -11.55 10.53 6.16
CA ALA A 36 -12.60 9.90 5.39
C ALA A 36 -13.84 9.65 6.23
N LEU A 37 -13.66 9.31 7.52
CA LEU A 37 -14.77 9.16 8.46
C LEU A 37 -15.47 10.51 8.70
N ALA A 38 -14.73 11.57 9.04
CA ALA A 38 -15.28 12.91 9.25
C ALA A 38 -16.04 13.44 8.02
N GLN A 39 -15.54 13.17 6.81
CA GLN A 39 -16.24 13.51 5.58
C GLN A 39 -17.56 12.75 5.44
N LEU A 40 -17.59 11.47 5.79
CA LEU A 40 -18.78 10.62 5.68
C LEU A 40 -19.84 10.98 6.73
N GLU A 41 -19.42 11.23 7.97
CA GLU A 41 -20.32 11.46 9.10
C GLU A 41 -20.81 12.91 9.19
N GLU A 42 -19.90 13.87 9.02
CA GLU A 42 -20.17 15.29 9.28
C GLU A 42 -20.18 16.14 8.00
N GLY A 43 -19.82 15.55 6.85
CA GLY A 43 -19.66 16.30 5.60
C GLY A 43 -18.39 17.16 5.56
N THR A 44 -17.50 17.04 6.55
CA THR A 44 -16.27 17.83 6.66
C THR A 44 -15.33 17.53 5.48
N PRO A 45 -14.96 18.53 4.66
CA PRO A 45 -14.11 18.32 3.50
C PRO A 45 -12.73 17.80 3.91
N VAL A 46 -12.26 16.76 3.20
CA VAL A 46 -10.87 16.29 3.33
C VAL A 46 -9.93 17.37 2.78
N PRO A 47 -8.88 17.78 3.52
CA PRO A 47 -7.87 18.70 3.01
C PRO A 47 -7.26 18.21 1.70
N ALA A 48 -7.01 19.12 0.76
CA ALA A 48 -6.63 18.78 -0.61
C ALA A 48 -5.29 18.01 -0.70
N ASP A 49 -4.33 18.38 0.14
CA ASP A 49 -3.03 17.71 0.29
C ASP A 49 -3.19 16.28 0.82
N ILE A 50 -4.04 16.08 1.84
CA ILE A 50 -4.36 14.75 2.38
C ILE A 50 -5.08 13.91 1.34
N GLN A 51 -6.06 14.47 0.62
CA GLN A 51 -6.77 13.76 -0.43
C GLN A 51 -5.81 13.32 -1.56
N ALA A 52 -4.90 14.20 -1.99
CA ALA A 52 -3.90 13.88 -2.99
C ALA A 52 -2.96 12.75 -2.54
N ALA A 53 -2.47 12.82 -1.31
CA ALA A 53 -1.60 11.80 -0.74
C ALA A 53 -2.34 10.46 -0.54
N ARG A 54 -3.61 10.47 -0.11
CA ARG A 54 -4.45 9.25 -0.04
C ARG A 54 -4.64 8.63 -1.42
N ASN A 55 -4.83 9.43 -2.46
CA ASN A 55 -4.94 8.94 -3.83
C ASN A 55 -3.62 8.30 -4.32
N ALA A 56 -2.48 8.93 -4.03
CA ALA A 56 -1.17 8.39 -4.35
C ALA A 56 -0.90 7.05 -3.62
N ALA A 57 -1.26 6.95 -2.35
CA ALA A 57 -1.13 5.71 -1.57
C ALA A 57 -1.98 4.57 -2.19
N ARG A 58 -3.24 4.84 -2.55
CA ARG A 58 -4.10 3.86 -3.24
C ARG A 58 -3.50 3.43 -4.58
N ALA A 59 -3.00 4.37 -5.37
CA ALA A 59 -2.35 4.07 -6.65
C ALA A 59 -1.13 3.15 -6.47
N THR A 60 -0.32 3.37 -5.42
CA THR A 60 0.80 2.47 -5.07
C THR A 60 0.31 1.06 -4.73
N ILE A 61 -0.76 0.94 -3.94
CA ILE A 61 -1.34 -0.36 -3.58
C ILE A 61 -1.89 -1.07 -4.82
N TYR A 62 -2.59 -0.39 -5.73
CA TYR A 62 -3.09 -1.03 -6.94
C TYR A 62 -1.94 -1.48 -7.85
N ARG A 63 -0.96 -0.60 -8.11
CA ARG A 63 0.20 -0.90 -8.95
C ARG A 63 1.02 -2.10 -8.45
N LEU A 64 1.19 -2.23 -7.14
CA LEU A 64 2.06 -3.24 -6.54
C LEU A 64 1.31 -4.48 -6.03
N GLY A 65 0.06 -4.31 -5.60
CA GLY A 65 -0.79 -5.36 -5.04
C GLY A 65 -1.45 -6.26 -6.10
N GLU A 66 -1.55 -5.81 -7.35
CA GLU A 66 -2.04 -6.62 -8.47
C GLU A 66 -0.97 -7.53 -9.10
N LYS A 67 0.30 -7.46 -8.67
CA LYS A 67 1.31 -8.39 -9.20
C LYS A 67 0.92 -9.82 -8.83
N PRO A 68 0.57 -10.69 -9.81
CA PRO A 68 0.36 -12.10 -9.51
C PRO A 68 1.67 -12.66 -8.98
N LYS A 69 1.62 -13.34 -7.84
CA LYS A 69 2.72 -14.22 -7.45
C LYS A 69 2.92 -15.23 -8.58
N PRO A 70 4.13 -15.35 -9.15
CA PRO A 70 4.41 -16.35 -10.18
C PRO A 70 4.30 -17.77 -9.62
#